data_AF-A0A522BJI3-F1
#
_entry.id   AF-A0A522BJI3-F1
#
_cell.length_a   1.000
_cell.length_b   1.000
_cell.length_c   1.000
_cell.angle_alpha   90.00
_cell.angle_beta   90.00
_cell.angle_gamma   90.00
#
_symmetry.space_group_name_H-M   'P 1'
#
loop_
_entity.id
_entity.type
_entity.pdbx_description
1 polymer ?
#
loop_
_entity_poly.entity_id
_entity_poly.type
_entity_poly.pdbx_seq_one_letter_code
_entity_poly.pdbx_strand_id
1 'polypeptide(L)'
;MRVALVVVLLLVAGCSSSRDVVSPPLASLAPGATTAEDYAEAACVRLRLVAQGVAADSAASVVRRELAAARVLAAAALRRDGRWAGLSGGIAALDEAVSADDGATAGPALRVALRECAEG
;
A
#
# COMPACT_ATOMS: atom_id res chain seq x y z
N MET A 1 16.20 37.57 32.78
CA MET A 1 15.09 37.13 31.90
C MET A 1 15.64 36.99 30.48
N ARG A 2 15.79 35.76 29.97
CA ARG A 2 16.10 35.35 28.56
C ARG A 2 16.89 34.02 28.53
N VAL A 3 16.41 32.97 29.22
CA VAL A 3 16.97 31.60 29.07
C VAL A 3 15.85 30.56 29.21
N ALA A 4 14.68 30.84 28.61
CA ALA A 4 13.52 29.94 28.65
C ALA A 4 13.06 29.52 27.24
N LEU A 5 13.86 29.77 26.20
CA LEU A 5 13.42 29.71 24.81
C LEU A 5 14.27 28.78 23.93
N VAL A 6 14.87 27.72 24.49
CA VAL A 6 15.70 26.79 23.68
C VAL A 6 15.31 25.32 23.87
N VAL A 7 14.62 24.92 24.94
CA VAL A 7 14.35 23.49 25.19
C VAL A 7 12.95 23.03 24.77
N VAL A 8 12.00 23.96 24.57
CA VAL A 8 10.64 23.60 24.10
C VAL A 8 10.62 23.24 22.60
N LEU A 9 11.65 23.58 21.83
CA LEU A 9 11.75 23.23 20.41
C LEU A 9 12.23 21.80 20.13
N LEU A 10 12.65 21.04 21.14
CA LEU A 10 13.05 19.63 20.97
C LEU A 10 11.91 18.63 21.21
N LEU A 11 10.71 19.09 21.58
CA LEU A 11 9.54 18.25 21.83
C LEU A 11 8.57 18.14 20.64
N VAL A 12 8.83 18.82 19.53
CA VAL A 12 7.98 18.79 18.32
C VAL A 12 8.77 18.40 17.06
N ALA A 13 9.92 17.75 17.25
CA ALA A 13 10.41 16.83 16.23
C ALA A 13 9.51 15.59 16.31
N GLY A 14 8.35 15.69 15.66
CA GLY A 14 7.44 14.59 15.45
C GLY A 14 8.23 13.40 14.96
N CYS A 15 8.49 12.45 15.86
CA CYS A 15 8.78 11.08 15.52
C CYS A 15 7.52 10.49 14.89
N SER A 16 7.12 11.00 13.72
CA SER A 16 6.56 10.16 12.68
C SER A 16 7.68 9.24 12.23
N SER A 17 8.03 8.28 13.08
CA SER A 17 8.56 7.02 12.59
C SER A 17 7.43 6.43 11.75
N SER A 18 7.36 6.84 10.49
CA SER A 18 6.96 5.94 9.42
C SER A 18 7.82 4.72 9.63
N ARG A 19 7.27 3.73 10.34
CA ARG A 19 7.86 2.40 10.39
C ARG A 19 7.87 1.99 8.93
N ASP A 20 9.02 2.10 8.31
CA ASP A 20 9.22 1.70 6.93
C ASP A 20 8.68 0.27 6.83
N VAL A 21 7.58 0.16 6.10
CA VAL A 21 6.95 -1.12 5.87
C VAL A 21 7.89 -1.84 4.91
N VAL A 22 8.72 -2.72 5.47
CA VAL A 22 9.59 -3.58 4.66
C VAL A 22 8.70 -4.61 3.97
N SER A 23 8.59 -4.50 2.65
CA SER A 23 7.87 -5.50 1.87
C SER A 23 8.55 -6.87 1.99
N PRO A 24 7.81 -7.95 2.26
CA PRO A 24 8.37 -9.30 2.27
C PRO A 24 8.94 -9.68 0.88
N PRO A 25 9.89 -10.63 0.81
CA PRO A 25 10.34 -11.19 -0.46
C PRO A 25 9.17 -11.71 -1.30
N LEU A 26 9.22 -11.52 -2.63
CA LEU A 26 8.16 -11.93 -3.56
C LEU A 26 7.64 -13.37 -3.32
N ALA A 27 8.57 -14.31 -3.21
CA ALA A 27 8.26 -15.73 -3.02
C ALA A 27 7.50 -16.00 -1.70
N SER A 28 7.66 -15.15 -0.68
CA SER A 28 6.93 -15.26 0.58
C SER A 28 5.51 -14.68 0.51
N LEU A 29 5.22 -13.84 -0.49
CA LEU A 29 3.93 -13.19 -0.66
C LEU A 29 2.93 -14.03 -1.46
N ALA A 30 3.43 -14.87 -2.37
CA ALA A 30 2.61 -15.78 -3.18
C ALA A 30 3.35 -17.11 -3.44
N PRO A 31 3.46 -17.99 -2.43
CA PRO A 31 4.15 -19.27 -2.55
C PRO A 31 3.33 -20.22 -3.43
N GLY A 32 3.55 -20.17 -4.74
CA GLY A 32 2.77 -20.89 -5.73
C GLY A 32 2.57 -20.12 -7.03
N ALA A 33 2.80 -18.81 -7.03
CA ALA A 33 2.70 -17.99 -8.23
C ALA A 33 3.86 -18.24 -9.20
N THR A 34 3.52 -18.69 -10.39
CA THR A 34 4.44 -19.06 -11.47
C THR A 34 4.22 -18.21 -12.73
N THR A 35 3.00 -17.73 -12.95
CA THR A 35 2.60 -16.89 -14.08
C THR A 35 2.36 -15.44 -13.65
N ALA A 36 2.33 -14.51 -14.61
CA ALA A 36 1.97 -13.11 -14.31
C ALA A 36 0.54 -12.98 -13.78
N GLU A 37 -0.37 -13.84 -14.26
CA GLU A 37 -1.77 -13.94 -13.83
C GLU A 37 -1.86 -14.36 -12.35
N ASP A 38 -1.07 -15.35 -11.92
CA ASP A 38 -1.04 -15.78 -10.51
C ASP A 38 -0.61 -14.63 -9.58
N TYR A 39 0.39 -13.82 -10.00
CA TYR A 39 0.84 -12.66 -9.22
C TYR A 39 -0.20 -11.52 -9.21
N ALA A 40 -0.89 -11.30 -10.32
CA ALA A 40 -1.97 -10.31 -10.41
C ALA A 40 -3.16 -10.70 -9.52
N GLU A 41 -3.60 -11.96 -9.56
CA GLU A 41 -4.67 -12.48 -8.72
C GLU A 41 -4.31 -12.35 -7.23
N ALA A 42 -3.09 -12.72 -6.85
CA ALA A 42 -2.62 -12.57 -5.47
C ALA A 42 -2.62 -11.11 -4.99
N ALA A 43 -2.23 -10.16 -5.85
CA ALA A 43 -2.32 -8.73 -5.54
C ALA A 43 -3.77 -8.28 -5.34
N CYS A 44 -4.68 -8.73 -6.20
CA CYS A 44 -6.11 -8.42 -6.10
C CYS A 44 -6.78 -9.00 -4.86
N VAL A 45 -6.46 -10.23 -4.47
CA VAL A 45 -6.91 -10.82 -3.21
C VAL A 45 -6.44 -9.96 -2.03
N ARG A 46 -5.17 -9.53 -2.04
CA ARG A 46 -4.62 -8.67 -0.98
C ARG A 46 -5.37 -7.35 -0.87
N LEU A 47 -5.64 -6.68 -1.99
CA LEU A 47 -6.42 -5.43 -2.01
C LEU A 47 -7.85 -5.62 -1.49
N ARG A 48 -8.49 -6.76 -1.79
CA ARG A 48 -9.83 -7.08 -1.24
C ARG A 48 -9.78 -7.26 0.28
N LEU A 49 -8.75 -7.94 0.79
CA LEU A 49 -8.54 -8.07 2.24
C LEU A 49 -8.30 -6.71 2.91
N VAL A 50 -7.58 -5.80 2.25
CA VAL A 50 -7.45 -4.40 2.73
C VAL A 50 -8.81 -3.73 2.81
N ALA A 51 -9.63 -3.82 1.77
CA ALA A 51 -10.95 -3.20 1.77
C ALA A 51 -11.85 -3.73 2.90
N GLN A 52 -11.73 -5.02 3.23
CA GLN A 52 -12.43 -5.63 4.35
C GLN A 52 -11.87 -5.20 5.72
N GLY A 53 -10.54 -5.12 5.86
CA GLY A 53 -9.86 -4.76 7.10
C GLY A 53 -9.91 -3.25 7.43
N VAL A 54 -9.93 -2.40 6.41
CA VAL A 54 -10.17 -0.95 6.56
C VAL A 54 -11.53 -0.70 7.22
N ALA A 55 -12.53 -1.53 6.92
CA ALA A 55 -13.86 -1.43 7.54
C ALA A 55 -13.89 -1.90 9.01
N ALA A 56 -12.91 -2.69 9.46
CA ALA A 56 -12.89 -3.28 10.80
C ALA A 56 -12.05 -2.46 11.81
N ASP A 57 -10.83 -2.02 11.43
CA ASP A 57 -9.88 -1.42 12.38
C ASP A 57 -9.32 -0.04 11.96
N SER A 58 -9.52 0.40 10.71
CA SER A 58 -9.07 1.70 10.15
C SER A 58 -7.58 2.09 10.34
N ALA A 59 -6.74 1.20 10.84
CA ALA A 59 -5.35 1.54 11.15
C ALA A 59 -4.51 1.66 9.86
N ALA A 60 -4.07 2.88 9.54
CA ALA A 60 -3.21 3.20 8.39
C ALA A 60 -1.94 2.31 8.32
N SER A 61 -1.48 1.77 9.45
CA SER A 61 -0.35 0.84 9.52
C SER A 61 -0.62 -0.53 8.89
N VAL A 62 -1.84 -1.05 9.02
CA VAL A 62 -2.26 -2.31 8.37
C VAL A 62 -2.41 -2.07 6.88
N VAL A 63 -3.08 -0.98 6.48
CA VAL A 63 -3.25 -0.60 5.07
C VAL A 63 -1.90 -0.45 4.37
N ARG A 64 -0.94 0.25 4.99
CA ARG A 64 0.43 0.37 4.47
C ARG A 64 1.11 -0.98 4.26
N ARG A 65 0.99 -1.90 5.22
CA ARG A 65 1.61 -3.24 5.15
C ARG A 65 1.07 -4.08 4.00
N GLU A 66 -0.24 -4.08 3.87
CA GLU A 66 -0.94 -4.86 2.87
C GLU A 66 -0.72 -4.30 1.45
N LEU A 67 -0.71 -2.97 1.32
CA LEU A 67 -0.41 -2.27 0.06
C LEU A 67 1.01 -2.54 -0.41
N ALA A 68 1.99 -2.51 0.50
CA ALA A 68 3.38 -2.80 0.19
C ALA A 68 3.58 -4.23 -0.35
N ALA A 69 2.79 -5.20 0.14
CA ALA A 69 2.76 -6.56 -0.40
C ALA A 69 2.10 -6.62 -1.80
N ALA A 70 0.94 -5.98 -1.98
CA ALA A 70 0.25 -5.93 -3.26
C ALA A 70 1.10 -5.31 -4.38
N ARG A 71 1.89 -4.26 -4.06
CA ARG A 71 2.84 -3.61 -4.98
C ARG A 71 3.90 -4.55 -5.51
N VAL A 72 4.50 -5.30 -4.60
CA VAL A 72 5.58 -6.23 -4.95
C VAL A 72 5.05 -7.27 -5.93
N LEU A 73 3.87 -7.84 -5.66
CA LEU A 73 3.19 -8.79 -6.56
C LEU A 73 2.82 -8.16 -7.92
N ALA A 74 2.20 -6.97 -7.94
CA ALA A 74 1.85 -6.27 -9.18
C ALA A 74 3.08 -5.92 -10.04
N ALA A 75 4.18 -5.48 -9.41
CA ALA A 75 5.44 -5.21 -10.10
C ALA A 75 6.08 -6.48 -10.68
N ALA A 76 5.85 -7.65 -10.07
CA ALA A 76 6.29 -8.93 -10.62
C ALA A 76 5.45 -9.36 -11.83
N ALA A 77 4.12 -9.17 -11.77
CA ALA A 77 3.22 -9.40 -12.91
C ALA A 77 3.64 -8.52 -14.11
N LEU A 78 3.81 -7.22 -13.88
CA LEU A 78 4.23 -6.24 -14.88
C LEU A 78 5.53 -6.58 -15.61
N ARG A 79 6.55 -7.04 -14.87
CA ARG A 79 7.85 -7.41 -15.44
C ARG A 79 7.76 -8.62 -16.38
N ARG A 80 6.74 -9.45 -16.22
CA ARG A 80 6.52 -10.65 -17.03
C ARG A 80 5.49 -10.43 -18.14
N ASP A 81 4.55 -9.52 -17.95
CA ASP A 81 3.45 -9.26 -18.89
C ASP A 81 2.91 -7.84 -18.76
N GLY A 82 2.98 -7.07 -19.86
CA GLY A 82 2.56 -5.68 -19.92
C GLY A 82 1.05 -5.47 -19.91
N ARG A 83 0.23 -6.51 -20.08
CA ARG A 83 -1.25 -6.39 -19.96
C ARG A 83 -1.69 -5.98 -18.56
N TRP A 84 -0.93 -6.38 -17.54
CA TRP A 84 -1.21 -6.09 -16.14
C TRP A 84 -0.70 -4.71 -15.68
N ALA A 85 -0.33 -3.83 -16.61
CA ALA A 85 0.12 -2.47 -16.28
C ALA A 85 -0.98 -1.60 -15.65
N GLY A 86 -2.25 -1.82 -16.02
CA GLY A 86 -3.39 -1.13 -15.41
C GLY A 86 -3.41 -1.28 -13.89
N LEU A 87 -3.16 -2.49 -13.41
CA LEU A 87 -3.10 -2.85 -11.98
C LEU A 87 -2.07 -2.02 -11.17
N SER A 88 -1.05 -1.44 -11.82
CA SER A 88 -0.07 -0.57 -11.14
C SER A 88 -0.52 0.88 -10.96
N GLY A 89 -1.42 1.38 -11.82
CA GLY A 89 -1.90 2.76 -11.80
C GLY A 89 -2.78 3.03 -10.58
N GLY A 90 -3.80 2.21 -10.35
CA GLY A 90 -4.65 2.31 -9.15
C GLY A 90 -3.88 2.07 -7.86
N ILE A 91 -2.90 1.16 -7.86
CA ILE A 91 -2.03 0.92 -6.69
C ILE A 91 -1.13 2.13 -6.39
N ALA A 92 -0.59 2.82 -7.40
CA ALA A 92 0.23 4.02 -7.20
C ALA A 92 -0.59 5.19 -6.61
N ALA A 93 -1.81 5.40 -7.11
CA ALA A 93 -2.71 6.42 -6.58
C ALA A 93 -3.13 6.13 -5.13
N LEU A 94 -3.37 4.85 -4.80
CA LEU A 94 -3.69 4.43 -3.44
C LEU A 94 -2.52 4.65 -2.48
N ASP A 95 -1.30 4.42 -2.95
CA ASP A 95 -0.09 4.62 -2.15
C ASP A 95 0.18 6.08 -1.80
N GLU A 96 0.00 6.99 -2.76
CA GLU A 96 0.15 8.42 -2.52
C GLU A 96 -0.83 8.87 -1.41
N ALA A 97 -2.09 8.44 -1.51
CA ALA A 97 -3.11 8.75 -0.53
C ALA A 97 -2.78 8.19 0.87
N VAL A 98 -2.28 6.96 0.94
CA VAL A 98 -1.89 6.32 2.21
C VAL A 98 -0.62 6.94 2.80
N SER A 99 0.34 7.36 1.97
CA SER A 99 1.57 8.04 2.40
C SER A 99 1.29 9.44 2.94
N ALA A 100 0.28 10.12 2.40
CA ALA A 100 -0.23 11.39 2.89
C ALA A 100 -1.15 11.26 4.13
N ASP A 101 -1.41 10.04 4.60
CA ASP A 101 -2.39 9.72 5.66
C ASP A 101 -3.80 10.27 5.34
N ASP A 102 -4.13 10.39 4.05
CA ASP A 102 -5.40 10.91 3.55
C ASP A 102 -6.38 9.76 3.27
N GLY A 103 -7.11 9.38 4.32
CA GLY A 103 -8.16 8.36 4.24
C GLY A 103 -9.30 8.71 3.28
N ALA A 104 -9.58 10.01 3.06
CA ALA A 104 -10.63 10.46 2.15
C ALA A 104 -10.27 10.20 0.68
N THR A 105 -8.97 10.27 0.35
CA THR A 105 -8.44 9.94 -0.98
C THR A 105 -8.12 8.44 -1.12
N ALA A 106 -7.74 7.76 -0.03
CA ALA A 106 -7.40 6.34 -0.06
C ALA A 106 -8.60 5.44 -0.42
N GLY A 107 -9.80 5.74 0.08
CA GLY A 107 -11.01 4.98 -0.25
C GLY A 107 -11.37 4.98 -1.76
N PRO A 108 -11.49 6.15 -2.40
CA PRO A 108 -11.62 6.26 -3.85
C PRO A 108 -10.52 5.53 -4.63
N ALA A 109 -9.25 5.70 -4.25
CA ALA A 109 -8.13 5.05 -4.94
C ALA A 109 -8.16 3.51 -4.82
N LEU A 110 -8.54 2.99 -3.65
CA LEU A 110 -8.74 1.55 -3.44
C LEU A 110 -9.84 0.99 -4.33
N ARG A 111 -10.92 1.74 -4.55
CA ARG A 111 -11.99 1.33 -5.48
C ARG A 111 -11.53 1.29 -6.94
N VAL A 112 -10.63 2.19 -7.34
CA VAL A 112 -10.02 2.16 -8.69
C VAL A 112 -9.16 0.91 -8.85
N ALA A 113 -8.25 0.64 -7.91
CA ALA A 113 -7.40 -0.55 -7.94
C ALA A 113 -8.22 -1.86 -7.97
N LEU A 114 -9.32 -1.92 -7.20
CA LEU A 114 -10.23 -3.07 -7.20
C LEU A 114 -11.02 -3.21 -8.51
N ARG A 115 -11.29 -2.12 -9.23
CA ARG A 115 -11.91 -2.17 -10.56
C ARG A 115 -10.94 -2.68 -11.62
N GLU A 116 -9.71 -2.20 -11.61
CA GLU A 116 -8.64 -2.68 -12.51
C GLU A 116 -8.42 -4.19 -12.32
N CYS A 117 -8.54 -4.69 -11.10
CA CYS A 117 -8.56 -6.11 -10.78
C CYS A 117 -9.73 -6.93 -11.39
N ALA A 118 -10.82 -6.29 -11.78
CA ALA A 118 -11.98 -6.94 -12.38
C ALA A 118 -12.00 -6.86 -13.91
N GLU A 119 -11.16 -6.01 -14.50
CA GLU A 119 -11.08 -5.75 -15.95
C GLU A 119 -9.87 -6.40 -16.62
N GLY A 120 -8.89 -6.85 -15.83
CA GLY A 120 -7.66 -7.51 -16.31
C GLY A 120 -7.79 -9.00 -16.53
#